data_AF-A0AAE4JHY4-F1
#
_entry.id   AF-A0AAE4JHY4-F1
#
_cell.length_a   1.000
_cell.length_b   1.000
_cell.length_c   1.000
_cell.angle_alpha   90.00
_cell.angle_beta   90.00
_cell.angle_gamma   90.00
#
_symmetry.space_group_name_H-M   'P 1'
#
loop_
_entity.id
_entity.type
_entity.pdbx_description
1 polymer ?
#
loop_
_entity_poly.entity_id
_entity_poly.type
_entity_poly.pdbx_seq_one_letter_code
_entity_poly.pdbx_strand_id
1 'polypeptide(L)'
;MSLKEPTLTIAPPQDHWETVDHLRDMFQGAYPYGNVVAFHGLRLECQDGDIGPGVWEVYTAECAYVETLNLAAFRTATELHDVLLDIVACDPDDREDWVAWSR
;
A
#
# COMPACT_ATOMS: atom_id res chain seq x y z
N MET A 1 -15.20 10.89 3.54
CA MET A 1 -14.77 10.41 4.88
C MET A 1 -13.28 10.67 4.98
N SER A 2 -12.77 11.08 6.15
CA SER A 2 -11.32 11.20 6.34
C SER A 2 -10.79 9.84 6.78
N LEU A 3 -9.76 9.31 6.12
CA LEU A 3 -9.05 8.14 6.66
C LEU A 3 -8.47 8.47 8.03
N LYS A 4 -8.30 7.44 8.85
CA LYS A 4 -7.55 7.52 10.11
C LYS A 4 -6.10 7.92 9.83
N GLU A 5 -5.46 8.49 10.84
CA GLU A 5 -4.02 8.74 10.78
C GLU A 5 -3.25 7.41 10.66
N PRO A 6 -2.15 7.36 9.89
CA PRO A 6 -1.31 6.17 9.80
C PRO A 6 -0.76 5.79 11.18
N THR A 7 -0.89 4.53 11.55
CA THR A 7 -0.27 4.00 12.77
C THR A 7 1.20 3.68 12.55
N LEU A 8 1.57 3.42 11.30
CA LEU A 8 2.91 3.09 10.86
C LEU A 8 3.21 3.86 9.58
N THR A 9 4.43 4.37 9.46
CA THR A 9 4.94 4.96 8.22
C THR A 9 6.16 4.17 7.76
N ILE A 10 6.02 3.53 6.61
CA ILE A 10 7.11 2.89 5.86
C ILE A 10 7.69 3.99 4.97
N ALA A 11 8.78 4.61 5.44
CA ALA A 11 9.43 5.73 4.77
C ALA A 11 10.46 5.26 3.71
N PRO A 12 10.86 6.13 2.75
CA PRO A 12 11.87 5.79 1.75
C PRO A 12 13.22 5.38 2.39
N PRO A 13 14.06 4.65 1.63
CA PRO A 13 15.05 3.74 2.18
C PRO A 13 16.23 4.51 2.75
N GLN A 14 16.31 4.59 4.08
CA GLN A 14 17.62 4.47 4.70
C GLN A 14 18.01 2.99 4.81
N ASP A 15 17.03 2.07 4.88
CA ASP A 15 17.27 0.63 4.90
C ASP A 15 16.14 -0.15 4.18
N HIS A 16 16.46 -0.70 3.00
CA HIS A 16 15.53 -1.53 2.20
C HIS A 16 15.02 -2.76 2.96
N TRP A 17 15.77 -3.24 3.96
CA TRP A 17 15.41 -4.42 4.73
C TRP A 17 14.23 -4.18 5.66
N GLU A 18 14.15 -3.00 6.29
CA GLU A 18 13.05 -2.64 7.19
C GLU A 18 11.71 -2.54 6.46
N THR A 19 11.73 -2.03 5.22
CA THR A 19 10.52 -1.97 4.37
C THR A 19 10.00 -3.37 4.03
N VAL A 20 10.89 -4.29 3.64
CA VAL A 20 10.50 -5.66 3.30
C VAL A 20 10.01 -6.43 4.53
N ASP A 21 10.58 -6.18 5.71
CA ASP A 21 10.14 -6.80 6.95
C ASP A 21 8.74 -6.32 7.36
N HIS A 22 8.43 -5.02 7.26
CA HIS A 22 7.06 -4.51 7.49
C HIS A 22 6.04 -5.07 6.49
N LEU A 23 6.41 -5.18 5.21
CA LEU A 23 5.53 -5.82 4.22
C LEU A 23 5.34 -7.31 4.53
N ARG A 24 6.36 -8.01 5.01
CA ARG A 24 6.23 -9.40 5.47
C ARG A 24 5.27 -9.50 6.65
N ASP A 25 5.32 -8.57 7.60
CA ASP A 25 4.38 -8.50 8.72
C ASP A 25 2.94 -8.30 8.22
N MET A 26 2.74 -7.47 7.17
CA MET A 26 1.43 -7.32 6.52
C MET A 26 0.91 -8.65 5.95
N PHE A 27 1.76 -9.42 5.27
CA PHE A 27 1.41 -10.75 4.76
C PHE A 27 1.06 -11.75 5.86
N GLN A 28 1.73 -11.66 7.00
CA GLN A 28 1.50 -12.56 8.13
C GLN A 28 0.25 -12.20 8.93
N GLY A 29 -0.46 -11.12 8.56
CA GLY A 29 -1.65 -10.66 9.27
C GLY A 29 -1.31 -10.03 10.63
N ALA A 30 -0.13 -9.39 10.74
CA ALA A 30 0.29 -8.75 11.99
C ALA A 30 -0.53 -7.50 12.36
N TYR A 31 -1.35 -6.99 11.43
CA TYR A 31 -2.11 -5.77 11.59
C TYR A 31 -3.62 -6.03 11.70
N PRO A 32 -4.30 -5.51 12.74
CA PRO A 32 -5.72 -5.70 12.92
C PRO A 32 -6.55 -4.86 11.93
N TYR A 33 -7.85 -5.16 11.86
CA TYR A 33 -8.82 -4.41 11.07
C TYR A 33 -8.79 -2.90 11.37
N GLY A 34 -8.91 -2.08 10.33
CA GLY A 34 -8.96 -0.63 10.39
C GLY A 34 -7.61 0.02 10.71
N ASN A 35 -6.52 -0.75 10.60
CA ASN A 35 -5.16 -0.23 10.72
C ASN A 35 -4.71 0.43 9.42
N VAL A 36 -4.01 1.56 9.52
CA VAL A 36 -3.55 2.36 8.38
C VAL A 36 -2.03 2.40 8.37
N VAL A 37 -1.42 1.98 7.26
CA VAL A 37 0.03 2.02 7.01
C VAL A 37 0.30 3.04 5.90
N ALA A 38 1.18 4.00 6.14
CA ALA A 38 1.64 4.91 5.09
C ALA A 38 2.83 4.30 4.35
N PHE A 39 2.81 4.34 3.02
CA PHE A 39 3.87 3.83 2.16
C PHE A 39 4.07 4.80 1.00
N HIS A 40 5.21 5.51 0.92
CA HIS A 40 5.56 6.36 -0.23
C HIS A 40 4.42 7.30 -0.73
N GLY A 41 3.70 7.96 0.18
CA GLY A 41 2.57 8.84 -0.19
C GLY A 41 1.23 8.13 -0.38
N LEU A 42 1.20 6.80 -0.31
CA LEU A 42 0.00 5.99 -0.19
C LEU A 42 -0.38 5.78 1.27
N ARG A 43 -1.67 5.48 1.48
CA ARG A 43 -2.24 4.99 2.74
C ARG A 43 -2.93 3.66 2.48
N LEU A 44 -2.52 2.64 3.20
CA LEU A 44 -3.02 1.28 3.11
C LEU A 44 -3.87 1.01 4.33
N GLU A 45 -5.19 0.80 4.17
CA GLU A 45 -6.11 0.48 5.28
C GLU A 45 -6.49 -1.00 5.26
N CYS A 46 -6.28 -1.68 6.38
CA CYS A 46 -6.63 -3.09 6.54
C CYS A 46 -8.15 -3.25 6.69
N GLN A 47 -8.78 -4.00 5.78
CA GLN A 47 -10.21 -4.30 5.78
C GLN A 47 -10.54 -5.71 6.30
N ASP A 48 -9.54 -6.57 6.46
CA ASP A 48 -9.69 -7.91 7.06
C ASP A 48 -8.41 -8.26 7.83
N GLY A 49 -8.48 -8.22 9.16
CA GLY A 49 -7.28 -8.22 10.03
C GLY A 49 -7.20 -9.34 11.05
N ASP A 50 -7.99 -10.40 10.94
CA ASP A 50 -8.02 -11.45 11.98
C ASP A 50 -7.46 -12.81 11.53
N ILE A 51 -7.42 -13.15 10.23
CA ILE A 51 -6.96 -14.48 9.77
C ILE A 51 -6.30 -14.42 8.38
N GLY A 52 -4.96 -14.31 8.33
CA GLY A 52 -4.17 -14.49 7.11
C GLY A 52 -3.84 -13.21 6.33
N PRO A 53 -3.33 -13.33 5.09
CA PRO A 53 -3.00 -12.18 4.27
C PRO A 53 -4.30 -11.43 3.92
N GLY A 54 -4.53 -10.35 4.66
CA GLY A 54 -5.78 -9.60 4.65
C GLY A 54 -6.06 -8.86 3.35
N VAL A 55 -7.25 -8.26 3.28
CA VAL A 55 -7.62 -7.31 2.25
C VAL A 55 -7.24 -5.91 2.69
N TRP A 56 -6.57 -5.16 1.82
CA TRP A 56 -6.12 -3.80 2.08
C TRP A 56 -6.63 -2.85 1.02
N GLU A 57 -7.21 -1.74 1.43
CA GLU A 57 -7.58 -0.66 0.53
C GLU A 57 -6.43 0.34 0.44
N VAL A 58 -6.13 0.76 -0.78
CA VAL A 58 -5.07 1.71 -1.10
C VAL A 58 -5.70 3.06 -1.37
N TYR A 59 -5.17 4.08 -0.72
CA TYR A 59 -5.56 5.47 -0.87
C TYR A 59 -4.36 6.36 -1.13
N THR A 60 -4.59 7.52 -1.73
CA THR A 60 -3.59 8.59 -1.84
C THR A 60 -3.37 9.27 -0.48
N ALA A 61 -2.33 10.09 -0.38
CA ALA A 61 -2.09 10.95 0.80
C ALA A 61 -3.30 11.84 1.12
N GLU A 62 -4.04 12.25 0.08
CA GLU A 62 -5.24 13.09 0.13
C GLU A 62 -6.52 12.31 0.39
N CYS A 63 -6.41 11.02 0.71
CA CYS A 63 -7.53 10.13 1.01
C CYS A 63 -8.42 9.80 -0.21
N ALA A 64 -7.91 9.95 -1.43
CA ALA A 64 -8.61 9.44 -2.62
C ALA A 64 -8.39 7.93 -2.76
N TYR A 65 -9.44 7.18 -3.05
CA TYR A 65 -9.36 5.73 -3.22
C TYR A 65 -8.66 5.37 -4.53
N VAL A 66 -7.71 4.45 -4.47
CA VAL A 66 -6.96 3.94 -5.62
C VAL A 66 -7.48 2.56 -6.00
N GLU A 67 -7.28 1.57 -5.12
CA GLU A 67 -7.69 0.18 -5.38
C GLU A 67 -7.78 -0.68 -4.11
N THR A 68 -8.22 -1.93 -4.26
CA THR A 68 -8.22 -2.93 -3.19
C THR A 68 -7.24 -4.04 -3.53
N LEU A 69 -6.27 -4.27 -2.65
CA LEU A 69 -5.30 -5.34 -2.73
C LEU A 69 -5.72 -6.51 -1.84
N ASN A 70 -5.88 -7.68 -2.44
CA ASN A 70 -5.97 -8.92 -1.68
C ASN A 70 -4.57 -9.51 -1.50
N LEU A 71 -4.00 -9.42 -0.30
CA LEU A 71 -2.64 -9.91 -0.08
C LEU A 71 -2.50 -11.42 -0.32
N ALA A 72 -3.59 -12.19 -0.23
CA ALA A 72 -3.58 -13.62 -0.54
C ALA A 72 -3.29 -13.93 -2.02
N ALA A 73 -3.45 -12.95 -2.91
CA ALA A 73 -3.17 -13.10 -4.34
C ALA A 73 -1.67 -13.06 -4.67
N PHE A 74 -0.85 -12.53 -3.77
CA PHE A 74 0.58 -12.35 -3.96
C PHE A 74 1.36 -13.51 -3.35
N ARG A 75 2.49 -13.86 -3.97
CA ARG A 75 3.35 -14.97 -3.50
C ARG A 75 4.40 -14.52 -2.51
N THR A 76 4.83 -13.25 -2.58
CA THR A 76 5.93 -12.73 -1.77
C THR A 76 5.73 -11.26 -1.36
N ALA A 77 6.37 -10.86 -0.27
CA ALA A 77 6.42 -9.46 0.16
C ALA A 77 7.10 -8.54 -0.89
N THR A 78 8.04 -9.08 -1.66
CA THR A 78 8.68 -8.36 -2.77
C THR A 78 7.69 -8.06 -3.90
N GLU A 79 6.83 -9.00 -4.26
CA GLU A 79 5.80 -8.80 -5.28
C GLU A 79 4.80 -7.69 -4.88
N LEU A 80 4.41 -7.66 -3.60
CA LEU A 80 3.60 -6.56 -3.06
C LEU A 80 4.37 -5.23 -3.08
N HIS A 81 5.64 -5.23 -2.70
CA HIS A 81 6.48 -4.03 -2.74
C HIS A 81 6.56 -3.44 -4.15
N ASP A 82 6.80 -4.29 -5.14
CA ASP A 82 6.90 -3.87 -6.55
C ASP A 82 5.57 -3.30 -7.05
N VAL A 83 4.43 -3.92 -6.71
CA VAL A 83 3.10 -3.38 -7.06
C VAL A 83 2.82 -2.04 -6.37
N LEU A 84 3.18 -1.89 -5.09
CA LEU A 84 3.02 -0.61 -4.40
C LEU A 84 3.90 0.48 -5.01
N LEU A 85 5.12 0.14 -5.42
CA LEU A 85 6.00 1.07 -6.14
C LEU A 85 5.46 1.43 -7.51
N ASP A 86 4.87 0.49 -8.25
CA ASP A 86 4.20 0.76 -9.52
C ASP A 86 3.02 1.72 -9.34
N ILE A 87 2.21 1.54 -8.29
CA ILE A 87 1.11 2.46 -7.95
C ILE A 87 1.64 3.86 -7.63
N VAL A 88 2.72 3.96 -6.84
CA VAL A 88 3.38 5.24 -6.53
C VAL A 88 3.95 5.90 -7.78
N ALA A 89 4.61 5.13 -8.65
CA ALA A 89 5.24 5.64 -9.87
C ALA A 89 4.23 6.10 -10.92
N CYS A 90 3.00 5.60 -10.85
CA CYS A 90 1.90 5.96 -11.75
C CYS A 90 1.07 7.16 -11.25
N ASP A 91 1.51 7.87 -10.20
CA ASP A 91 0.82 8.91 -9.42
C ASP A 91 -0.67 9.16 -9.77
N PRO A 92 -1.61 8.93 -8.84
CA PRO A 92 -3.05 9.09 -9.07
C PRO A 92 -3.52 10.48 -9.54
N ASP A 93 -2.72 11.55 -9.38
CA ASP A 93 -3.01 12.87 -9.95
C ASP A 93 -2.43 13.11 -11.37
N ASP A 94 -1.48 12.28 -11.83
CA ASP A 94 -0.75 12.46 -13.10
C ASP A 94 -1.30 11.64 -14.30
N ARG A 95 -2.50 11.04 -14.19
CA ARG A 95 -3.09 10.22 -15.27
C ARG A 95 -3.29 10.96 -16.60
N GLU A 96 -3.35 12.29 -16.62
CA GLU A 96 -3.41 13.07 -17.87
C GLU A 96 -2.09 13.02 -18.67
N ASP A 97 -0.93 12.92 -18.01
CA ASP A 97 0.38 12.95 -18.67
C ASP A 97 0.74 11.62 -19.36
N TRP A 98 0.22 10.50 -18.87
CA TRP A 98 0.44 9.17 -19.47
C TRP A 98 -0.29 8.93 -20.80
N VAL A 99 -1.46 9.54 -21.00
CA VAL A 99 -2.21 9.43 -22.28
C VAL A 99 -1.52 10.25 -23.39
N ALA A 100 -0.76 11.28 -23.01
CA ALA A 100 0.01 12.11 -23.94
C ALA A 100 1.27 11.42 -24.49
N TRP A 101 1.87 10.49 -23.73
CA TRP A 101 3.07 9.75 -24.15
C TRP A 101 2.78 8.43 -24.89
N SER A 102 1.52 8.00 -24.93
CA SER A 102 1.08 6.80 -25.66
C SER A 102 0.49 7.10 -27.05
N ARG A 103 0.72 8.31 -27.59
CA ARG A 103 0.40 8.71 -28.97
C ARG A 103 1.64 9.01 -29.80
#